data_AF-K2EGJ8-F1
#
_entry.id   AF-K2EGJ8-F1
#
_cell.length_a   1.000
_cell.length_b   1.000
_cell.length_c   1.000
_cell.angle_alpha   90.00
_cell.angle_beta   90.00
_cell.angle_gamma   90.00
#
_symmetry.space_group_name_H-M   'P 1'
#
loop_
_entity.id
_entity.type
_entity.pdbx_description
1 polymer ?
#
loop_
_entity_poly.entity_id
_entity_poly.type
_entity_poly.pdbx_seq_one_letter_code
_entity_poly.pdbx_strand_id
1 'polypeptide(L)'
;MTPEATLAVADKEMPGFGEEMRRISLNFVPTAILSRQVAVIRKQALIINLPGQPKSIKETLEGVRDDEGQVSHVGIFAAVPYCIDLIGGPYAETNEAVIKAFRPKSAIRAK
;
A
#
# COMPACT_ATOMS: atom_id res chain seq x y z
N MET A 1 -11.57 -9.59 13.11
CA MET A 1 -12.08 -10.60 12.15
C MET A 1 -11.53 -10.38 10.75
N THR A 2 -11.48 -9.14 10.20
CA THR A 2 -10.94 -8.92 8.84
C THR A 2 -9.50 -9.40 8.67
N PRO A 3 -8.53 -9.08 9.56
CA PRO A 3 -7.17 -9.61 9.44
C PRO A 3 -7.10 -11.12 9.45
N GLU A 4 -7.86 -11.77 10.32
CA GLU A 4 -7.91 -13.23 10.43
C GLU A 4 -8.50 -13.87 9.17
N ALA A 5 -9.58 -13.30 8.63
CA ALA A 5 -10.20 -13.78 7.41
C ALA A 5 -9.26 -13.63 6.21
N THR A 6 -8.55 -12.50 6.09
CA THR A 6 -7.57 -12.25 5.03
C THR A 6 -6.41 -13.26 5.10
N LEU A 7 -5.88 -13.53 6.30
CA LEU A 7 -4.81 -14.52 6.49
C LEU A 7 -5.29 -15.96 6.21
N ALA A 8 -6.52 -16.31 6.60
CA ALA A 8 -7.08 -17.64 6.40
C ALA A 8 -7.22 -18.02 4.91
N VAL A 9 -7.24 -17.04 4.01
CA VAL A 9 -7.36 -17.25 2.56
C VAL A 9 -6.06 -16.96 1.79
N ALA A 10 -4.98 -16.64 2.49
CA ALA A 10 -3.71 -16.25 1.89
C ALA A 10 -2.95 -17.45 1.32
N ASP A 11 -2.40 -17.29 0.12
CA ASP A 11 -1.36 -18.20 -0.40
C ASP A 11 0.03 -17.73 0.06
N LYS A 12 0.22 -16.42 0.21
CA LYS A 12 1.46 -15.81 0.68
C LYS A 12 1.21 -14.52 1.46
N GLU A 13 1.89 -14.35 2.58
CA GLU A 13 1.87 -13.10 3.35
C GLU A 13 2.81 -12.04 2.78
N MET A 14 2.42 -10.77 2.93
CA MET A 14 3.21 -9.61 2.53
C MET A 14 3.43 -8.69 3.75
N PRO A 15 4.28 -9.11 4.73
CA PRO A 15 4.39 -8.45 6.04
C PRO A 15 4.78 -6.97 5.94
N GLY A 16 5.62 -6.61 4.97
CA GLY A 16 6.06 -5.22 4.75
C GLY A 16 4.92 -4.23 4.53
N PHE A 17 3.78 -4.62 3.95
CA PHE A 17 2.62 -3.73 3.85
C PHE A 17 2.02 -3.42 5.23
N GLY A 18 1.85 -4.44 6.09
CA GLY A 18 1.26 -4.23 7.41
C GLY A 18 2.14 -3.33 8.29
N GLU A 19 3.45 -3.56 8.26
CA GLU A 19 4.47 -2.75 8.94
C GLU A 19 4.44 -1.31 8.45
N GLU A 20 4.48 -1.12 7.13
CA GLU A 20 4.57 0.19 6.53
C GLU A 20 3.28 1.01 6.72
N MET A 21 2.11 0.38 6.57
CA MET A 21 0.84 1.07 6.82
C MET A 21 0.73 1.55 8.29
N ARG A 22 1.22 0.77 9.26
CA ARG A 22 1.27 1.20 10.67
C ARG A 22 2.24 2.37 10.85
N ARG A 23 3.41 2.31 10.22
CA ARG A 23 4.42 3.37 10.26
C ARG A 23 3.91 4.68 9.65
N ILE A 24 3.22 4.63 8.51
CA ILE A 24 2.54 5.78 7.90
C ILE A 24 1.50 6.34 8.87
N SER A 25 0.61 5.48 9.37
CA SER A 25 -0.52 5.87 10.22
C SER A 25 -0.07 6.55 11.53
N LEU A 26 1.10 6.20 12.06
CA LEU A 26 1.68 6.80 13.26
C LEU A 26 1.97 8.31 13.13
N ASN A 27 2.09 8.84 11.91
CA ASN A 27 2.23 10.28 11.68
C ASN A 27 0.92 11.05 11.96
N PHE A 28 -0.21 10.35 12.02
CA PHE A 28 -1.54 10.96 12.18
C PHE A 28 -2.18 10.62 13.52
N VAL A 29 -2.01 9.37 13.99
CA VAL A 29 -2.61 8.89 15.25
C VAL A 29 -1.66 7.96 16.01
N PRO A 30 -1.36 8.23 17.30
CA PRO A 30 -0.49 7.36 18.11
C PRO A 30 -1.03 5.93 18.29
N THR A 31 -2.35 5.75 18.24
CA THR A 31 -3.02 4.45 18.40
C THR A 31 -2.92 3.56 17.16
N ALA A 32 -2.26 4.02 16.08
CA ALA A 32 -2.03 3.24 14.87
C ALA A 32 -1.38 1.87 15.13
N ILE A 33 -0.59 1.74 16.19
CA ILE A 33 0.05 0.47 16.60
C ILE A 33 -0.95 -0.62 16.96
N LEU A 34 -2.18 -0.27 17.32
CA LEU A 34 -3.24 -1.23 17.64
C LEU A 34 -3.85 -1.86 16.38
N SER A 35 -3.54 -1.32 15.20
CA SER A 35 -4.05 -1.84 13.92
C SER A 35 -3.42 -3.19 13.58
N ARG A 36 -4.28 -4.18 13.32
CA ARG A 36 -3.90 -5.51 12.86
C ARG A 36 -3.97 -5.67 11.35
N GLN A 37 -3.83 -4.57 10.62
CA GLN A 37 -3.79 -4.59 9.15
C GLN A 37 -2.66 -5.48 8.61
N VAL A 38 -2.98 -6.17 7.52
CA VAL A 38 -2.12 -7.11 6.81
C VAL A 38 -2.35 -6.94 5.31
N ALA A 39 -1.39 -7.41 4.51
CA ALA A 39 -1.60 -7.66 3.10
C ALA A 39 -1.13 -9.07 2.74
N VAL A 40 -1.77 -9.67 1.76
CA VAL A 40 -1.51 -11.05 1.31
C VAL A 40 -1.67 -11.15 -0.19
N ILE A 41 -1.08 -12.18 -0.78
CA ILE A 41 -1.41 -12.65 -2.12
C ILE A 41 -2.33 -13.87 -2.01
N ARG A 42 -3.39 -13.86 -2.81
CA ARG A 42 -4.23 -15.02 -3.10
C ARG A 42 -4.32 -15.19 -4.61
N LYS A 43 -3.82 -16.30 -5.14
CA LYS A 43 -3.59 -16.55 -6.56
C LYS A 43 -2.76 -15.44 -7.18
N GLN A 44 -3.36 -14.61 -8.02
CA GLN A 44 -2.74 -13.47 -8.68
C GLN A 44 -3.36 -12.14 -8.23
N ALA A 45 -3.99 -12.12 -7.04
CA ALA A 45 -4.57 -10.93 -6.45
C ALA A 45 -3.82 -10.51 -5.19
N LEU A 46 -3.49 -9.23 -5.10
CA LEU A 46 -3.03 -8.57 -3.88
C LEU A 46 -4.25 -8.10 -3.08
N ILE A 47 -4.31 -8.49 -1.81
CA ILE A 47 -5.36 -8.07 -0.87
C ILE A 47 -4.70 -7.24 0.23
N ILE A 48 -5.18 -6.02 0.46
CA ILE A 48 -4.66 -5.10 1.49
C ILE A 48 -5.82 -4.68 2.39
N ASN A 49 -5.67 -4.87 3.70
CA ASN A 49 -6.65 -4.40 4.68
C ASN A 49 -6.34 -2.94 5.04
N LEU A 50 -7.21 -2.02 4.66
CA LEU A 50 -7.06 -0.58 4.93
C LEU A 50 -7.82 -0.15 6.20
N PRO A 51 -7.52 1.04 6.76
CA PRO A 51 -8.30 1.64 7.83
C PRO A 51 -9.77 1.88 7.46
N GLY A 52 -10.64 2.05 8.46
CA GLY A 52 -12.08 2.28 8.24
C GLY A 52 -12.49 3.73 7.95
N GLN A 53 -11.64 4.70 8.27
CA GLN A 53 -11.96 6.13 8.07
C GLN A 53 -11.46 6.64 6.71
N PRO A 54 -12.28 7.34 5.91
CA PRO A 54 -11.88 7.85 4.59
C PRO A 54 -10.59 8.66 4.57
N LYS A 55 -10.37 9.49 5.60
CA LYS A 55 -9.14 10.28 5.77
C LYS A 55 -7.93 9.36 5.90
N SER A 56 -7.97 8.41 6.83
CA SER A 56 -6.88 7.45 7.07
C SER A 56 -6.63 6.52 5.89
N ILE A 57 -7.66 6.18 5.12
CA ILE A 57 -7.51 5.43 3.86
C ILE A 57 -6.63 6.22 2.90
N LYS A 58 -6.97 7.49 2.65
CA LYS A 58 -6.21 8.35 1.73
C LYS A 58 -4.77 8.53 2.20
N GLU A 59 -4.57 8.84 3.47
CA GLU A 59 -3.24 9.01 4.08
C GLU A 59 -2.38 7.74 3.99
N THR A 60 -2.98 6.56 4.16
CA THR A 60 -2.26 5.28 4.04
C THR A 60 -1.84 5.01 2.59
N LEU A 61 -2.73 5.30 1.63
CA LEU A 61 -2.48 5.03 0.21
C LEU A 61 -1.51 6.03 -0.41
N GLU A 62 -1.71 7.33 -0.18
CA GLU A 62 -0.93 8.42 -0.79
C GLU A 62 0.34 8.77 0.01
N GLY A 63 0.32 8.55 1.33
CA GLY A 63 1.42 8.87 2.22
C GLY A 63 1.20 10.16 3.00
N VAL A 64 2.29 10.63 3.61
CA VAL A 64 2.34 11.86 4.40
C VAL A 64 2.88 12.98 3.53
N ARG A 65 2.22 14.14 3.62
CA ARG A 65 2.69 15.39 3.03
C ARG A 65 3.10 16.35 4.14
N ASP A 66 4.15 17.12 3.91
CA ASP A 66 4.53 18.24 4.77
C ASP A 66 3.65 19.47 4.53
N ASP A 67 3.92 20.55 5.28
CA ASP A 67 3.18 21.81 5.20
C ASP A 67 3.30 22.51 3.82
N GLU A 68 4.33 22.17 3.05
CA GLU A 68 4.57 22.66 1.68
C GLU A 68 3.89 21.77 0.62
N GLY A 69 3.24 20.69 1.04
CA GLY A 69 2.58 19.71 0.19
C GLY A 69 3.52 18.67 -0.44
N GLN A 70 4.80 18.68 -0.09
CA GLN A 70 5.77 17.70 -0.57
C GLN A 70 5.57 16.37 0.16
N VAL A 71 5.84 15.26 -0.53
CA VAL A 71 5.71 13.92 0.06
C VAL A 71 6.89 13.68 1.00
N SER A 72 6.64 13.77 2.30
CA SER A 72 7.64 13.48 3.34
C SER A 72 7.76 11.99 3.62
N HIS A 73 6.68 11.24 3.40
CA HIS A 73 6.66 9.81 3.59
C HIS A 73 5.77 9.13 2.55
N VAL A 74 6.35 8.27 1.70
CA VAL A 74 5.66 7.68 0.55
C VAL A 74 4.57 6.69 1.01
N GLY A 75 3.36 6.82 0.44
CA GLY A 75 2.25 5.91 0.71
C GLY A 75 2.44 4.53 0.09
N ILE A 76 1.76 3.52 0.66
CA ILE A 76 1.93 2.13 0.22
C ILE A 76 1.53 1.88 -1.22
N PHE A 77 0.69 2.75 -1.81
CA PHE A 77 0.21 2.57 -3.17
C PHE A 77 1.32 2.76 -4.22
N ALA A 78 2.43 3.41 -3.88
CA ALA A 78 3.58 3.56 -4.78
C ALA A 78 4.17 2.20 -5.20
N ALA A 79 4.06 1.17 -4.35
CA ALA A 79 4.53 -0.18 -4.63
C ALA A 79 3.48 -1.09 -5.30
N VAL A 80 2.21 -0.72 -5.25
CA VAL A 80 1.10 -1.59 -5.69
C VAL A 80 1.18 -1.92 -7.19
N PRO A 81 1.39 -0.97 -8.12
CA PRO A 81 1.47 -1.28 -9.55
C PRO A 81 2.57 -2.29 -9.88
N TYR A 82 3.76 -2.16 -9.28
CA TYR A 82 4.83 -3.12 -9.51
C TYR A 82 4.56 -4.48 -8.86
N CYS A 83 3.89 -4.50 -7.70
CA CYS A 83 3.44 -5.75 -7.10
C CYS A 83 2.45 -6.50 -8.01
N ILE A 84 1.53 -5.77 -8.66
CA ILE A 84 0.60 -6.34 -9.64
C ILE A 84 1.36 -6.92 -10.84
N ASP A 85 2.39 -6.22 -11.35
CA ASP A 85 3.24 -6.73 -12.42
C ASP A 85 3.90 -8.07 -12.02
N LEU A 86 4.46 -8.14 -10.81
CA LEU A 86 5.18 -9.31 -10.29
C LEU A 86 4.30 -10.54 -10.09
N ILE A 87 3.00 -10.37 -9.85
CA ILE A 87 2.04 -11.48 -9.74
C ILE A 87 1.36 -11.82 -11.07
N GLY A 88 1.84 -11.26 -12.18
CA GLY A 88 1.35 -11.53 -13.54
C GLY A 88 0.06 -10.79 -13.89
N GLY A 89 -0.25 -9.71 -13.18
CA GLY A 89 -1.39 -8.85 -13.46
C GLY A 89 -1.15 -7.84 -14.59
N PRO A 90 -2.13 -6.96 -14.86
CA PRO A 90 -1.99 -5.92 -15.87
C PRO A 90 -0.99 -4.85 -15.44
N TYR A 91 -0.36 -4.21 -16.43
CA TYR A 91 0.51 -3.07 -16.18
C TYR A 91 -0.32 -1.83 -15.82
N ALA A 92 -0.28 -1.44 -14.56
CA ALA A 92 -1.00 -0.28 -14.05
C ALA A 92 -0.11 0.97 -13.97
N GLU A 93 -0.69 2.13 -14.27
CA GLU A 93 -0.05 3.44 -14.10
C GLU A 93 -0.84 4.29 -13.10
N THR A 94 -0.20 5.32 -12.55
CA THR A 94 -0.81 6.25 -11.60
C THR A 94 -0.67 7.68 -12.10
N ASN A 95 -1.57 8.55 -11.68
CA ASN A 95 -1.39 9.99 -11.86
C ASN A 95 -0.27 10.47 -10.93
N GLU A 96 0.87 10.90 -11.48
CA GLU A 96 2.04 11.34 -10.71
C GLU A 96 1.76 12.57 -9.82
N ALA A 97 0.75 13.38 -10.15
CA ALA A 97 0.32 14.49 -9.29
C ALA A 97 -0.30 13.99 -7.96
N VAL A 98 -0.81 12.75 -7.94
CA VAL A 98 -1.35 12.09 -6.76
C VAL A 98 -0.29 11.23 -6.10
N ILE A 99 0.25 10.27 -6.84
CA ILE A 99 1.29 9.36 -6.37
C ILE A 99 2.09 8.80 -7.54
N LYS A 100 3.41 8.76 -7.41
CA LYS A 100 4.30 8.16 -8.40
C LYS A 100 4.47 6.66 -8.13
N ALA A 101 4.04 5.83 -9.07
CA ALA A 101 4.31 4.39 -9.03
C ALA A 101 5.82 4.12 -9.17
N PHE A 102 6.39 3.34 -8.25
CA PHE A 102 7.79 2.96 -8.32
C PHE A 102 7.97 1.67 -9.12
N ARG A 103 8.95 1.67 -10.04
CA ARG A 103 9.40 0.48 -10.79
C ARG A 103 10.93 0.49 -10.93
N PRO A 104 11.61 -0.65 -10.85
CA PRO A 104 13.01 -0.74 -11.26
C PRO A 104 13.13 -0.49 -12.77
N LYS A 105 14.29 -0.01 -13.23
CA LYS A 105 14.53 0.34 -14.64
C LYS A 105 14.16 -0.78 -15.62
N SER A 106 14.39 -2.04 -15.24
CA SER A 106 14.07 -3.22 -16.06
C SER A 106 12.58 -3.49 -16.23
N ALA A 107 11.72 -2.94 -15.37
CA ALA A 107 10.27 -3.16 -15.39
C ALA A 107 9.49 -1.99 -16.01
N ILE A 108 10.16 -0.91 -16.39
CA ILE A 108 9.53 0.24 -17.03
C ILE A 108 9.27 -0.11 -18.51
N ARG A 109 8.02 -0.05 -18.94
CA ARG A 109 7.67 -0.22 -20.37
C ARG A 109 8.00 1.05 -21.14
N ALA A 110 8.53 0.89 -22.34
CA ALA A 110 8.61 2.00 -23.29
C ALA A 110 7.19 2.44 -23.64
N LYS A 111 6.96 3.77 -23.62
CA LYS A 111 5.69 4.37 -24.02
C LYS A 111 5.51 4.32 -25.53
#